data_AF-A0A4S8MG91-F1
#
_entry.id   AF-A0A4S8MG91-F1
#
_cell.length_a   1.000
_cell.length_b   1.000
_cell.length_c   1.000
_cell.angle_alpha   90.00
_cell.angle_beta   90.00
_cell.angle_gamma   90.00
#
_symmetry.space_group_name_H-M   'P 1'
#
loop_
_entity.id
_entity.type
_entity.pdbx_description
1 polymer ?
#
loop_
_entity_poly.entity_id
_entity_poly.type
_entity_poly.pdbx_seq_one_letter_code
_entity_poly.pdbx_strand_id
1 'polypeptide(L)'
;VPKPHGENGRPGRGGYALKDVLGWDKDEYKKVQVRFYTQGCAYWNSERTNFRISSKILLKRNLSLETKFPKLRNYQDNWATDEFIKSALKYRQTRTKIH
;
A
#
# COMPACT_ATOMS: atom_id res chain seq x y z
N VAL A 1 10.76 6.19 -10.25
CA VAL A 1 11.38 6.19 -8.90
C VAL A 1 11.52 4.76 -8.41
N PRO A 2 12.75 4.24 -8.26
CA PRO A 2 13.01 2.90 -7.72
C PRO A 2 12.60 2.79 -6.25
N LYS A 3 12.41 1.56 -5.77
CA LYS A 3 12.15 1.29 -4.36
C LYS A 3 13.43 1.55 -3.54
N PRO A 4 13.37 2.26 -2.40
CA PRO A 4 14.52 2.40 -1.51
C PRO A 4 14.92 1.06 -0.89
N HIS A 5 16.18 0.98 -0.46
CA HIS A 5 16.63 -0.12 0.39
C HIS A 5 15.92 -0.10 1.74
N GLY A 6 15.66 -1.30 2.27
CA GLY A 6 15.04 -1.49 3.57
C GLY A 6 13.53 -1.71 3.55
N GLU A 7 12.95 -1.87 4.74
CA GLU A 7 11.52 -2.15 4.92
C GLU A 7 10.73 -0.92 5.33
N ASN A 8 9.55 -0.74 4.71
CA ASN A 8 8.61 0.29 5.11
C ASN A 8 8.11 0.08 6.56
N GLY A 9 8.06 1.17 7.33
CA GLY A 9 7.62 1.18 8.72
C GLY A 9 8.72 0.82 9.72
N ARG A 10 10.00 0.81 9.29
CA ARG A 10 11.17 0.54 10.14
C ARG A 10 12.29 1.59 9.99
N PRO A 11 12.00 2.90 10.06
CA PRO A 11 13.00 3.96 9.79
C PRO A 11 14.24 3.89 10.70
N GLY A 12 14.12 3.36 11.93
CA GLY A 12 15.26 3.21 12.85
C GLY A 12 16.02 1.88 12.76
N ARG A 13 15.68 0.98 11.81
CA ARG A 13 16.31 -0.34 11.66
C ARG A 13 16.79 -0.62 10.22
N GLY A 14 17.25 0.42 9.53
CA GLY A 14 17.65 0.34 8.13
C GLY A 14 16.48 0.26 7.14
N GLY A 15 15.26 0.57 7.60
CA GLY A 15 14.08 0.71 6.76
C GLY A 15 13.75 2.18 6.48
N TYR A 16 12.54 2.43 5.99
CA TYR A 16 12.07 3.77 5.66
C TYR A 16 10.63 3.99 6.10
N ALA A 17 10.19 5.24 6.16
CA ALA A 17 8.78 5.58 6.28
C ALA A 17 8.25 5.96 4.89
N LEU A 18 7.16 5.32 4.45
CA LEU A 18 6.60 5.53 3.11
C LEU A 18 6.33 7.00 2.80
N LYS A 19 5.72 7.74 3.74
CA LYS A 19 5.45 9.18 3.58
C LYS A 19 6.70 10.01 3.26
N ASP A 20 7.82 9.70 3.88
CA ASP A 20 9.05 10.49 3.78
C ASP A 20 9.73 10.21 2.43
N VAL A 21 9.69 8.96 1.96
CA VAL A 21 10.22 8.56 0.65
C VAL A 21 9.36 9.06 -0.51
N LEU A 22 8.03 9.04 -0.36
CA LEU A 22 7.15 9.53 -1.41
C LEU A 22 7.29 11.04 -1.59
N GLY A 23 7.59 11.78 -0.52
CA GLY A 23 7.70 13.25 -0.55
C GLY A 23 6.39 13.94 -0.92
N TRP A 24 5.26 13.26 -0.71
CA TRP A 24 3.94 13.78 -1.04
C TRP A 24 3.47 14.77 0.03
N ASP A 25 2.56 15.64 -0.39
CA ASP A 25 1.80 16.46 0.55
C ASP A 25 1.05 15.56 1.55
N LYS A 26 0.92 16.04 2.79
CA LYS A 26 0.33 15.28 3.90
C LYS A 26 -1.12 14.91 3.62
N ASP A 27 -1.91 15.81 3.04
CA ASP A 27 -3.32 15.57 2.75
C ASP A 27 -3.48 14.62 1.57
N GLU A 28 -2.62 14.75 0.56
CA GLU A 28 -2.58 13.81 -0.56
C GLU A 28 -2.22 12.40 -0.10
N TYR A 29 -1.15 12.25 0.68
CA TYR A 29 -0.74 10.97 1.26
C TYR A 29 -1.89 10.35 2.07
N LYS A 30 -2.53 11.14 2.93
CA LYS A 30 -3.63 10.67 3.77
C LYS A 30 -4.84 10.27 2.94
N LYS A 31 -5.18 11.02 1.90
CA LYS A 31 -6.27 10.70 0.97
C LYS A 31 -6.04 9.35 0.29
N VAL A 32 -4.82 9.10 -0.18
CA VAL A 32 -4.45 7.81 -0.77
C VAL A 32 -4.51 6.72 0.30
N GLN A 33 -3.86 6.90 1.44
CA GLN A 33 -3.83 5.94 2.54
C GLN A 33 -5.24 5.51 2.99
N VAL A 34 -6.15 6.46 3.22
CA VAL A 34 -7.54 6.17 3.61
C VAL A 34 -8.27 5.37 2.53
N ARG A 35 -8.01 5.65 1.25
CA ARG A 35 -8.62 4.92 0.13
C ARG A 35 -8.13 3.49 0.08
N PHE A 36 -6.84 3.25 0.28
CA PHE A 36 -6.30 1.89 0.41
C PHE A 36 -6.86 1.15 1.63
N TYR A 37 -7.06 1.85 2.75
CA TYR A 37 -7.63 1.26 3.97
C TYR A 37 -9.11 0.88 3.78
N THR A 38 -9.90 1.75 3.15
CA THR A 38 -11.34 1.53 2.91
C THR A 38 -11.60 0.51 1.80
N GLN A 39 -10.91 0.61 0.66
CA GLN A 39 -11.09 -0.33 -0.46
C GLN A 39 -10.43 -1.68 -0.20
N GLY A 40 -9.30 -1.69 0.52
CA GLY A 40 -8.67 -2.94 0.98
C GLY A 40 -9.60 -3.79 1.85
N CYS A 41 -10.52 -3.16 2.60
CA CYS A 41 -11.53 -3.87 3.38
C CYS A 41 -12.61 -4.56 2.53
N ALA A 42 -13.11 -3.90 1.48
CA ALA A 42 -14.21 -4.41 0.66
C ALA A 42 -13.79 -5.64 -0.17
N TYR A 43 -12.58 -5.63 -0.74
CA TYR A 43 -12.11 -6.72 -1.62
C TYR A 43 -11.46 -7.88 -0.86
N TRP A 44 -10.96 -7.65 0.37
CA TRP A 44 -10.34 -8.72 1.17
C TRP A 44 -11.35 -9.60 1.92
N ASN A 45 -12.58 -9.13 2.16
CA ASN A 45 -13.60 -9.98 2.77
C ASN A 45 -14.04 -11.15 1.86
N SER A 46 -13.78 -11.08 0.55
CA SER A 46 -14.13 -12.17 -0.39
C SER A 46 -13.05 -13.24 -0.53
N GLU A 47 -11.77 -12.94 -0.27
CA GLU A 47 -10.64 -13.84 -0.54
C GLU A 47 -9.86 -14.06 0.75
N ARG A 48 -10.36 -14.99 1.56
CA ARG A 48 -9.90 -15.27 2.91
C ARG A 48 -8.55 -15.99 2.98
N THR A 49 -7.61 -15.82 2.05
CA THR A 49 -6.38 -16.62 2.12
C THR A 49 -5.22 -16.09 1.27
N ASN A 50 -4.08 -15.95 1.96
CA ASN A 50 -2.71 -15.95 1.44
C ASN A 50 -2.16 -14.66 0.79
N PHE A 51 -0.94 -14.33 1.23
CA PHE A 51 0.01 -13.39 0.63
C PHE A 51 0.36 -13.69 -0.85
N ARG A 52 -0.22 -14.75 -1.44
CA ARG A 52 -0.14 -15.12 -2.86
C ARG A 52 -1.34 -14.56 -3.63
N ILE A 53 -1.49 -13.24 -3.63
CA ILE A 53 -2.43 -12.62 -4.56
C ILE A 53 -1.87 -12.86 -5.97
N SER A 54 -2.68 -13.42 -6.89
CA SER A 54 -2.23 -13.68 -8.25
C SER A 54 -1.80 -12.37 -8.93
N SER A 55 -0.74 -12.43 -9.73
CA SER A 55 -0.18 -11.27 -10.44
C SER A 55 -1.23 -10.52 -11.27
N LYS A 56 -2.26 -11.23 -11.77
CA LYS A 56 -3.37 -10.63 -12.54
C LYS A 56 -4.31 -9.78 -11.68
N ILE A 57 -4.57 -10.19 -10.43
CA ILE A 57 -5.41 -9.43 -9.49
C ILE A 57 -4.65 -8.18 -9.02
N LEU A 58 -3.35 -8.32 -8.72
CA LEU A 58 -2.48 -7.18 -8.41
C LEU A 58 -2.39 -6.20 -9.59
N LEU A 59 -2.28 -6.69 -10.82
CA LEU A 59 -2.24 -5.85 -12.02
C LEU A 59 -3.53 -5.04 -12.24
N LYS A 60 -4.70 -5.69 -12.16
CA LYS A 60 -6.00 -4.98 -12.27
C LYS A 60 -6.19 -3.95 -11.15
N ARG A 61 -5.72 -4.27 -9.95
CA ARG A 61 -5.72 -3.37 -8.79
C ARG A 61 -4.85 -2.14 -9.04
N ASN A 62 -3.61 -2.34 -9.51
CA ASN A 62 -2.67 -1.26 -9.79
C ASN A 62 -3.26 -0.33 -10.86
N LEU A 63 -3.80 -0.88 -11.95
CA LEU A 63 -4.47 -0.10 -13.00
C LEU A 63 -5.64 0.76 -12.48
N SER A 64 -6.50 0.23 -11.60
CA SER A 64 -7.63 0.99 -11.04
C SER A 64 -7.20 2.09 -10.05
N LEU A 65 -6.07 1.90 -9.37
CA LEU A 65 -5.55 2.88 -8.42
C LEU A 65 -4.72 3.95 -9.10
N GLU A 66 -3.94 3.58 -10.11
CA GLU A 66 -3.19 4.52 -10.94
C GLU A 66 -4.11 5.47 -11.72
N THR A 67 -5.30 5.02 -12.14
CA THR A 67 -6.29 5.92 -12.75
C THR A 67 -6.83 6.95 -11.76
N LYS A 68 -6.97 6.59 -10.48
CA LYS A 68 -7.46 7.48 -9.41
C LYS A 68 -6.34 8.34 -8.79
N PHE A 69 -5.11 7.83 -8.81
CA PHE A 69 -3.92 8.46 -8.24
C PHE A 69 -2.76 8.36 -9.24
N PRO A 70 -2.72 9.25 -10.25
CA PRO A 70 -1.72 9.19 -11.32
C PRO A 70 -0.28 9.24 -10.82
N LYS A 71 -0.03 9.87 -9.66
CA LYS A 71 1.32 9.92 -9.04
C LYS A 71 1.89 8.54 -8.72
N LEU A 72 1.06 7.51 -8.53
CA LEU A 72 1.54 6.14 -8.30
C LEU A 72 2.29 5.56 -9.51
N ARG A 73 2.02 6.05 -10.72
CA ARG A 73 2.72 5.63 -11.96
C ARG A 73 4.19 6.07 -12.00
N ASN A 74 4.57 7.03 -11.16
CA ASN A 74 5.94 7.52 -11.12
C ASN A 74 6.89 6.54 -10.41
N TYR A 75 6.37 5.46 -9.81
CA TYR A 75 7.12 4.47 -9.04
C TYR A 75 7.27 3.18 -9.84
N GLN A 76 8.50 2.69 -9.94
CA GLN A 76 8.82 1.49 -10.71
C GLN A 76 8.13 0.25 -10.13
N ASP A 77 7.75 -0.68 -10.99
CA ASP A 77 7.15 -1.97 -10.61
C ASP A 77 5.96 -1.86 -9.64
N ASN A 78 5.32 -0.68 -9.59
CA ASN A 78 4.23 -0.36 -8.66
C ASN A 78 4.59 -0.51 -7.18
N TRP A 79 5.88 -0.40 -6.81
CA TRP A 79 6.31 -0.66 -5.43
C TRP A 79 5.60 0.24 -4.41
N ALA A 80 5.32 1.50 -4.75
CA ALA A 80 4.65 2.44 -3.85
C ALA A 80 3.21 1.98 -3.56
N THR A 81 2.51 1.53 -4.61
CA THR A 81 1.19 0.91 -4.50
C THR A 81 1.26 -0.30 -3.57
N ASP A 82 2.19 -1.22 -3.80
CA ASP A 82 2.37 -2.42 -2.95
C ASP A 82 2.62 -2.09 -1.48
N GLU A 83 3.39 -1.04 -1.19
CA GLU A 83 3.67 -0.63 0.19
C GLU A 83 2.44 -0.03 0.89
N PHE A 84 1.59 0.72 0.18
CA PHE A 84 0.28 1.14 0.72
C PHE A 84 -0.62 -0.06 1.02
N ILE A 85 -0.62 -1.06 0.13
CA ILE A 85 -1.38 -2.31 0.32
C ILE A 85 -0.91 -3.03 1.57
N LYS A 86 0.39 -3.28 1.70
CA LYS A 86 0.98 -3.96 2.86
C LYS A 86 0.68 -3.21 4.15
N SER A 87 0.79 -1.88 4.14
CA SER A 87 0.47 -1.03 5.29
C SER A 87 -1.00 -1.16 5.71
N ALA A 88 -1.93 -1.18 4.74
CA ALA A 88 -3.35 -1.39 4.98
C ALA A 88 -3.65 -2.75 5.61
N LEU A 89 -3.01 -3.80 5.09
CA LEU A 89 -3.15 -5.16 5.59
C LEU A 89 -2.62 -5.29 7.02
N LYS A 90 -1.43 -4.75 7.29
CA LYS A 90 -0.83 -4.75 8.63
C LYS A 90 -1.72 -4.02 9.63
N TYR A 91 -2.21 -2.84 9.28
CA TYR A 91 -3.11 -2.05 10.13
C TYR A 91 -4.40 -2.80 10.48
N ARG A 92 -4.99 -3.52 9.51
CA ARG A 92 -6.16 -4.37 9.76
C ARG A 92 -5.82 -5.53 10.68
N GLN A 93 -4.76 -6.29 10.40
CA GLN A 93 -4.33 -7.42 11.24
C GLN A 93 -4.10 -7.03 12.69
N THR A 94 -3.54 -5.84 12.95
CA THR A 94 -3.36 -5.34 14.31
C THR A 94 -4.67 -4.94 14.99
N ARG A 95 -5.68 -4.49 14.23
CA ARG A 95 -7.00 -4.13 14.77
C ARG A 95 -7.90 -5.35 15.02
N THR A 96 -7.79 -6.40 14.23
CA THR A 96 -8.54 -7.65 14.47
C THR A 96 -7.98 -8.49 15.63
N LYS A 97 -6.81 -8.13 16.18
CA LYS A 97 -6.18 -8.80 17.32
C LYS A 97 -6.57 -8.24 18.69
N ILE A 98 -7.52 -7.31 18.74
CA ILE A 98 -8.10 -6.84 20.00
C ILE A 98 -9.16 -7.87 20.39
N HIS A 99 -8.83 -8.69 21.39
CA HIS A 99 -9.68 -9.71 22.02
C HIS A 99 -10.91 -9.08 22.67
#